data_AF-A0AA43TYQ6-F1
#
_entry.id   AF-A0AA43TYQ6-F1
#
_cell.length_a   1.000
_cell.length_b   1.000
_cell.length_c   1.000
_cell.angle_alpha   90.00
_cell.angle_beta   90.00
_cell.angle_gamma   90.00
#
_symmetry.space_group_name_H-M   'P 1'
#
loop_
_entity.id
_entity.type
_entity.pdbx_description
1 polymer ?
#
loop_
_entity_poly.entity_id
_entity_poly.type
_entity_poly.pdbx_seq_one_letter_code
_entity_poly.pdbx_strand_id
1 'polypeptide(L)'
;MLEQYDSQGYAKNNFIGKKKFLNLLISEYGKHVGGVVPKDELREKVRHGTWPPHSQKPRRVTDQPSASTIPTPPLLRPSVNGPSPAANQRVEAEAQLNPRLEELRQFTQKPRAPAGSQAKSRRKSKQEDDLLRWSSSEEDNDLTRGGETTKDEIQDAALFSQEILKSYNADFQPQHALLGVNVLARQIASKKNVKLYQNTNIPNSVFICGLQGTGKSHTLSCLIENCLIQALILGQLYKPLSALIFHFSQYTSRISFRPCETAYLGCPNQSFPDHPCVAPVNVLVAPSNYHNLRQSYGQIPGVQVYPFKLRPQDLNVSSMLTLMSVDQTSTQPLYIGTITKILRDIASTSANQFDYRRFKRLLFNAKLTKMQLAPLEQRLELLESFLNLDDSAPSWDFRSGGATIIDLSCPFVDPNLACVLFNIGLSLYLESGLTTGKVIAMDEAHKYLTDTPASKALTESLLQVIRQQRHYGVRVFISTQEPTISPRLMDLCSSSVIHRFTSPDWFHVLRKHISIKDDRNPELFKRILDLRVGEALLFAPSTLLVSSGDIDGWGSDSVGMQTRLGAELLKIKVRRRVTWDGGKSILASGGGVGTGKE
;
A
#
# COMPACT_ATOMS: atom_id res chain seq x y z
N MET A 1 -12.24 44.27 -5.10
CA MET A 1 -13.46 43.44 -4.92
C MET A 1 -14.53 43.71 -5.99
N LEU A 2 -14.96 44.96 -6.23
CA LEU A 2 -15.93 45.27 -7.31
C LEU A 2 -15.42 44.92 -8.72
N GLU A 3 -14.14 45.20 -9.03
CA GLU A 3 -13.53 44.80 -10.30
C GLU A 3 -13.42 43.28 -10.49
N GLN A 4 -13.23 42.53 -9.40
CA GLN A 4 -13.27 41.06 -9.45
C GLN A 4 -14.70 40.53 -9.67
N TYR A 5 -15.72 41.24 -9.18
CA TYR A 5 -17.12 40.84 -9.31
C TYR A 5 -17.66 41.06 -10.73
N ASP A 6 -17.24 42.14 -11.40
CA ASP A 6 -17.60 42.42 -12.80
C ASP A 6 -16.88 41.48 -13.79
N SER A 7 -15.65 41.05 -13.48
CA SER A 7 -14.91 40.08 -14.32
C SER A 7 -15.52 38.67 -14.40
N GLN A 8 -16.43 38.32 -13.47
CA GLN A 8 -17.10 37.02 -13.42
C GLN A 8 -18.51 37.00 -14.05
N GLY A 9 -18.94 38.08 -14.70
CA GLY A 9 -20.16 38.08 -15.52
C GLY A 9 -21.50 38.09 -14.76
N TYR A 10 -21.51 38.41 -13.47
CA TYR A 10 -22.73 38.43 -12.64
C TYR A 10 -23.55 39.73 -12.78
N ALA A 11 -23.11 40.69 -13.60
CA ALA A 11 -23.71 42.01 -13.74
C ALA A 11 -24.86 42.11 -14.76
N LYS A 12 -25.58 41.01 -15.08
CA LYS A 12 -26.83 41.10 -15.87
C LYS A 12 -28.05 41.02 -14.97
N ASN A 13 -28.55 42.20 -14.58
CA ASN A 13 -29.93 42.52 -14.17
C ASN A 13 -30.71 41.46 -13.37
N ASN A 14 -30.10 40.84 -12.35
CA ASN A 14 -30.83 39.93 -11.48
C ASN A 14 -30.84 40.43 -10.03
N PHE A 15 -32.03 40.76 -9.52
CA PHE A 15 -32.26 41.35 -8.18
C PHE A 15 -31.70 40.48 -7.04
N ILE A 16 -31.62 39.17 -7.27
CA ILE A 16 -31.08 38.17 -6.35
C ILE A 16 -29.55 38.31 -6.19
N GLY A 17 -28.82 38.68 -7.25
CA GLY A 17 -27.37 38.86 -7.22
C GLY A 17 -26.96 40.05 -6.35
N LYS A 18 -27.67 41.18 -6.48
CA LYS A 18 -27.45 42.38 -5.65
C LYS A 18 -27.69 42.10 -4.16
N LYS A 19 -28.71 41.31 -3.82
CA LYS A 19 -29.01 40.95 -2.42
C LYS A 19 -27.96 40.04 -1.80
N LYS A 20 -27.39 39.11 -2.59
CA LYS A 20 -26.33 38.19 -2.14
C LYS A 20 -25.00 38.93 -1.95
N PHE A 21 -24.68 39.87 -2.85
CA PHE A 21 -23.51 40.75 -2.73
C PHE A 21 -23.60 41.65 -1.49
N LEU A 22 -24.76 42.26 -1.22
CA LEU A 22 -24.97 43.10 -0.05
C LEU A 22 -24.76 42.33 1.27
N ASN A 23 -25.23 41.08 1.34
CA ASN A 23 -25.03 40.22 2.51
C ASN A 23 -23.57 39.82 2.70
N LEU A 24 -22.81 39.63 1.61
CA LEU A 24 -21.39 39.29 1.66
C LEU A 24 -20.56 40.48 2.16
N LEU A 25 -20.87 41.68 1.69
CA LEU A 25 -20.26 42.93 2.15
C LEU A 25 -20.52 43.21 3.62
N ILE A 26 -21.76 43.00 4.09
CA ILE A 26 -22.13 43.15 5.52
C ILE A 26 -21.39 42.12 6.40
N SER A 27 -21.24 40.89 5.92
CA SER A 27 -20.51 39.81 6.60
C SER A 27 -19.01 40.08 6.74
N GLU A 28 -18.40 40.61 5.68
CA GLU A 28 -16.96 40.95 5.65
C GLU A 28 -16.65 42.22 6.46
N TYR A 29 -17.43 43.29 6.29
CA TYR A 29 -17.20 44.55 7.03
C TYR A 29 -17.47 44.40 8.53
N GLY A 30 -18.48 43.61 8.92
CA GLY A 30 -18.80 43.34 10.32
C GLY A 30 -17.73 42.54 11.08
N LYS A 31 -16.79 41.89 10.38
CA LYS A 31 -15.66 41.18 11.00
C LYS A 31 -14.46 42.09 11.30
N HIS A 32 -14.36 43.24 10.64
CA HIS A 32 -13.18 44.10 10.74
C HIS A 32 -13.38 45.35 11.62
N VAL A 33 -14.61 45.71 11.96
CA VAL A 33 -14.90 46.83 12.86
C VAL A 33 -15.78 46.30 13.99
N GLY A 34 -15.23 46.24 15.20
CA GLY A 34 -15.90 45.72 16.41
C GLY A 34 -17.03 46.63 16.92
N GLY A 35 -17.99 46.98 16.06
CA GLY A 35 -19.15 47.80 16.40
C GLY A 35 -20.31 47.52 15.44
N VAL A 36 -21.49 47.25 16.00
CA VAL A 36 -22.72 46.97 15.26
C VAL A 36 -23.24 48.27 14.64
N VAL A 37 -23.02 48.47 13.34
CA VAL A 37 -23.71 49.52 12.58
C VAL A 37 -25.10 49.00 12.17
N PRO A 38 -26.20 49.70 12.48
CA PRO A 38 -27.55 49.27 12.11
C PRO A 38 -27.72 49.15 10.58
N LYS A 39 -28.32 48.04 10.12
CA LYS A 39 -28.50 47.71 8.70
C LYS A 39 -29.22 48.77 7.87
N ASP A 40 -30.02 49.63 8.52
CA ASP A 40 -30.84 50.63 7.85
C ASP A 40 -30.03 51.87 7.43
N GLU A 41 -28.96 52.20 8.16
CA GLU A 41 -28.11 53.36 7.86
C GLU A 41 -27.20 53.11 6.62
N LEU A 42 -26.77 51.86 6.43
CA LEU A 42 -26.02 51.43 5.25
C LEU A 42 -26.89 51.38 3.98
N ARG A 43 -28.20 51.18 4.12
CA ARG A 43 -29.13 51.19 2.98
C ARG A 43 -29.40 52.59 2.44
N GLU A 44 -29.40 53.62 3.30
CA GLU A 44 -29.55 55.02 2.88
C GLU A 44 -28.29 55.56 2.19
N LYS A 45 -27.10 55.28 2.73
CA LYS A 45 -25.83 55.76 2.13
C LYS A 45 -25.58 55.21 0.73
N VAL A 46 -26.07 53.98 0.44
CA VAL A 46 -26.03 53.39 -0.90
C VAL A 46 -27.08 53.99 -1.85
N ARG A 47 -28.21 54.49 -1.34
CA ARG A 47 -29.22 55.19 -2.16
C ARG A 47 -28.76 56.58 -2.61
N HIS A 48 -27.92 57.26 -1.82
CA HIS A 48 -27.52 58.65 -2.06
C HIS A 48 -26.07 58.84 -2.56
N GLY A 49 -25.31 57.76 -2.78
CA GLY A 49 -24.12 57.78 -3.65
C GLY A 49 -22.98 58.71 -3.24
N THR A 50 -22.71 58.90 -1.95
CA THR A 50 -21.62 59.77 -1.47
C THR A 50 -20.60 58.98 -0.64
N TRP A 51 -19.35 58.92 -1.12
CA TRP A 51 -18.17 58.46 -0.36
C TRP A 51 -17.03 59.47 -0.54
N PRO A 52 -16.21 59.75 0.49
CA PRO A 52 -15.15 60.77 0.42
C PRO A 52 -13.90 60.27 -0.32
N PRO A 53 -13.07 61.17 -0.91
CA PRO A 53 -11.98 60.80 -1.79
C PRO A 53 -10.66 60.46 -1.06
N HIS A 54 -9.84 59.63 -1.72
CA HIS A 54 -8.52 59.14 -1.31
C HIS A 54 -7.40 60.19 -1.32
N SER A 55 -6.55 60.18 -0.27
CA SER A 55 -5.10 60.53 -0.24
C SER A 55 -4.60 60.27 1.20
N GLN A 56 -3.36 59.91 1.59
CA GLN A 56 -2.01 60.01 1.04
C GLN A 56 -1.06 59.06 1.85
N LYS A 57 0.19 58.91 1.35
CA LYS A 57 1.31 58.05 1.79
C LYS A 57 1.89 58.30 3.22
N PRO A 58 2.77 57.42 3.75
CA PRO A 58 3.17 57.41 5.17
C PRO A 58 4.38 58.30 5.48
N ARG A 59 4.47 58.82 6.73
CA ARG A 59 5.70 59.39 7.31
C ARG A 59 5.91 58.91 8.74
N ARG A 60 7.19 58.83 9.12
CA ARG A 60 7.76 58.19 10.30
C ARG A 60 8.42 59.25 11.20
N VAL A 61 8.42 58.97 12.50
CA VAL A 61 9.28 59.42 13.62
C VAL A 61 9.06 60.80 14.30
N THR A 62 9.20 60.72 15.63
CA THR A 62 9.72 61.62 16.68
C THR A 62 8.78 62.51 17.51
N ASP A 63 8.88 62.25 18.83
CA ASP A 63 8.83 63.13 20.02
C ASP A 63 7.56 63.19 20.91
N GLN A 64 7.74 62.62 22.12
CA GLN A 64 7.07 62.87 23.42
C GLN A 64 7.53 64.22 24.04
N PRO A 65 7.21 64.64 25.31
CA PRO A 65 6.22 64.21 26.34
C PRO A 65 5.40 65.39 26.94
N SER A 66 4.31 65.21 27.71
CA SER A 66 4.21 65.17 29.21
C SER A 66 2.84 65.79 29.58
N ALA A 67 1.96 65.34 30.49
CA ALA A 67 1.96 64.65 31.79
C ALA A 67 1.82 65.59 33.02
N SER A 68 0.74 65.40 33.79
CA SER A 68 0.52 65.80 35.19
C SER A 68 -0.68 64.95 35.70
N THR A 69 -0.76 64.27 36.86
CA THR A 69 -0.04 64.28 38.16
C THR A 69 -0.55 63.02 38.94
N ILE A 70 0.27 62.03 39.39
CA ILE A 70 0.84 61.74 40.76
C ILE A 70 -0.21 61.33 41.85
N PRO A 71 0.02 60.48 42.92
CA PRO A 71 1.25 59.81 43.46
C PRO A 71 1.21 58.29 43.84
N THR A 72 2.43 57.77 44.11
CA THR A 72 3.02 56.49 44.62
C THR A 72 2.86 56.22 46.16
N PRO A 73 3.43 55.17 46.87
CA PRO A 73 4.48 54.13 46.58
C PRO A 73 4.19 52.71 47.22
N PRO A 74 5.13 51.75 47.53
CA PRO A 74 6.55 51.54 47.15
C PRO A 74 6.88 50.13 46.55
N LEU A 75 8.16 49.99 46.13
CA LEU A 75 8.83 48.85 45.46
C LEU A 75 9.20 47.67 46.40
N LEU A 76 9.10 46.43 45.88
CA LEU A 76 9.98 45.28 46.18
C LEU A 76 9.87 44.20 45.07
N ARG A 77 10.99 43.51 44.79
CA ARG A 77 11.35 42.74 43.57
C ARG A 77 10.42 41.54 43.24
N PRO A 78 10.22 41.16 41.95
CA PRO A 78 9.52 39.92 41.60
C PRO A 78 10.41 38.69 41.74
N SER A 79 9.92 37.70 42.49
CA SER A 79 10.50 36.36 42.56
C SER A 79 10.26 35.57 41.28
N VAL A 80 11.29 34.83 40.89
CA VAL A 80 11.26 33.71 39.94
C VAL A 80 10.09 32.76 40.27
N ASN A 81 9.18 32.57 39.32
CA ASN A 81 8.36 31.36 39.20
C ASN A 81 7.97 31.22 37.72
N GLY A 82 8.79 30.46 36.99
CA GLY A 82 8.44 29.98 35.66
C GLY A 82 7.27 28.99 35.72
N PRO A 83 6.53 28.80 34.62
CA PRO A 83 5.42 27.86 34.59
C PRO A 83 5.93 26.43 34.78
N SER A 84 5.30 25.72 35.71
CA SER A 84 5.59 24.33 36.08
C SER A 84 5.48 23.36 34.87
N PRO A 85 6.38 22.37 34.74
CA PRO A 85 6.41 21.40 33.63
C PRO A 85 5.26 20.37 33.66
N ALA A 86 4.27 20.52 34.55
CA ALA A 86 3.18 19.56 34.73
C ALA A 86 2.00 19.71 33.74
N ALA A 87 1.96 20.76 32.91
CA ALA A 87 0.85 20.99 31.98
C ALA A 87 1.06 20.39 30.57
N ASN A 88 2.31 20.08 30.18
CA ASN A 88 2.63 19.45 28.90
C ASN A 88 2.68 17.91 28.95
N GLN A 89 2.42 17.29 30.09
CA GLN A 89 2.42 15.83 30.25
C GLN A 89 1.01 15.20 30.30
N ARG A 90 -0.06 15.99 30.14
CA ARG A 90 -1.45 15.49 30.23
C ARG A 90 -2.19 15.32 28.89
N VAL A 91 -1.53 15.54 27.76
CA VAL A 91 -2.08 15.21 26.42
C VAL A 91 -1.34 14.01 25.78
N GLU A 92 -0.30 13.47 26.43
CA GLU A 92 0.47 12.32 25.93
C GLU A 92 0.08 10.96 26.55
N ALA A 93 -0.90 10.93 27.45
CA ALA A 93 -1.38 9.69 28.07
C ALA A 93 -2.80 9.37 27.59
N GLU A 94 -3.00 8.13 27.12
CA GLU A 94 -4.26 7.48 26.68
C GLU A 94 -4.44 7.20 25.18
N ALA A 95 -3.37 7.12 24.39
CA ALA A 95 -3.32 6.15 23.30
C ALA A 95 -2.55 4.93 23.81
N GLN A 96 -3.20 3.79 24.04
CA GLN A 96 -2.48 2.53 24.22
C GLN A 96 -1.62 2.33 22.97
N LEU A 97 -0.31 2.59 23.10
CA LEU A 97 0.64 2.53 22.00
C LEU A 97 0.62 1.12 21.41
N ASN A 98 0.61 1.00 20.08
CA ASN A 98 0.80 -0.29 19.45
C ASN A 98 2.16 -0.86 19.91
N PRO A 99 2.21 -2.00 20.62
CA PRO A 99 3.43 -2.50 21.23
C PRO A 99 4.53 -2.79 20.20
N ARG A 100 4.17 -3.06 18.93
CA ARG A 100 5.15 -3.21 17.84
C ARG A 100 5.82 -1.89 17.44
N LEU A 101 5.09 -0.77 17.50
CA LEU A 101 5.68 0.55 17.28
C LEU A 101 6.59 0.94 18.44
N GLU A 102 6.24 0.52 19.67
CA GLU A 102 7.10 0.73 20.84
C GLU A 102 8.40 -0.09 20.77
N GLU A 103 8.32 -1.38 20.44
CA GLU A 103 9.50 -2.21 20.18
C GLU A 103 10.40 -1.62 19.07
N LEU A 104 9.79 -1.10 18.00
CA LEU A 104 10.52 -0.44 16.91
C LEU A 104 11.22 0.84 17.38
N ARG A 105 10.55 1.67 18.20
CA ARG A 105 11.14 2.87 18.80
C ARG A 105 12.34 2.55 19.70
N GLN A 106 12.23 1.52 20.54
CA GLN A 106 13.33 1.10 21.41
C GLN A 106 14.54 0.61 20.61
N PHE A 107 14.30 -0.03 19.46
CA PHE A 107 15.37 -0.46 18.57
C PHE A 107 16.05 0.70 17.85
N THR A 108 15.28 1.64 17.31
CA THR A 108 15.81 2.78 16.54
C THR A 108 16.57 3.79 17.39
N GLN A 109 16.29 3.85 18.69
CA GLN A 109 16.98 4.74 19.65
C GLN A 109 18.33 4.19 20.17
N LYS A 110 18.69 2.93 19.89
CA LYS A 110 20.00 2.38 20.31
C LYS A 110 21.15 2.93 19.47
N PRO A 111 22.22 3.50 20.07
CA PRO A 111 23.36 4.04 19.34
C PRO A 111 24.12 2.92 18.60
N ARG A 112 24.36 3.10 17.29
CA ARG A 112 25.16 2.18 16.46
C ARG A 112 26.65 2.36 16.78
N ALA A 113 27.33 1.28 17.15
CA ALA A 113 28.78 1.26 17.30
C ALA A 113 29.49 1.36 15.92
N PRO A 114 30.65 2.04 15.81
CA PRO A 114 31.34 2.22 14.54
C PRO A 114 31.92 0.89 14.01
N ALA A 115 31.70 0.64 12.72
CA ALA A 115 32.11 -0.60 12.05
C ALA A 115 33.63 -0.66 11.81
N GLY A 116 34.31 -1.57 12.50
CA GLY A 116 35.72 -1.89 12.28
C GLY A 116 35.95 -2.64 10.97
N SER A 117 36.83 -2.11 10.12
CA SER A 117 37.24 -2.69 8.84
C SER A 117 38.29 -3.79 9.04
N GLN A 118 37.90 -5.07 8.94
CA GLN A 118 38.72 -6.20 8.44
C GLN A 118 37.94 -7.52 8.60
N ALA A 119 37.48 -8.09 7.48
CA ALA A 119 37.13 -9.52 7.25
C ALA A 119 36.15 -9.65 6.07
N LYS A 120 36.62 -9.50 4.82
CA LYS A 120 35.77 -9.51 3.61
C LYS A 120 35.82 -10.78 2.76
N SER A 121 36.60 -11.82 3.11
CA SER A 121 36.74 -12.99 2.21
C SER A 121 36.20 -14.33 2.73
N ARG A 122 35.71 -14.43 3.98
CA ARG A 122 35.27 -15.71 4.58
C ARG A 122 33.84 -15.69 5.16
N ARG A 123 33.07 -14.66 4.80
CA ARG A 123 31.70 -14.38 5.32
C ARG A 123 30.57 -14.75 4.35
N LYS A 124 30.89 -15.23 3.14
CA LYS A 124 29.94 -15.41 2.03
C LYS A 124 28.97 -16.60 2.24
N SER A 125 29.41 -17.74 2.79
CA SER A 125 28.53 -18.88 3.10
C SER A 125 27.74 -18.70 4.40
N LYS A 126 28.33 -18.06 5.42
CA LYS A 126 27.70 -17.90 6.75
C LYS A 126 26.44 -17.02 6.76
N GLN A 127 26.31 -16.03 5.88
CA GLN A 127 25.20 -15.06 5.95
C GLN A 127 23.91 -15.61 5.33
N GLU A 128 23.97 -16.30 4.19
CA GLU A 128 22.79 -16.97 3.61
C GLU A 128 22.22 -18.04 4.57
N ASP A 129 23.09 -18.72 5.31
CA ASP A 129 22.69 -19.70 6.32
C ASP A 129 22.11 -19.06 7.58
N ASP A 130 22.39 -17.77 7.87
CA ASP A 130 21.76 -17.05 8.99
C ASP A 130 20.27 -16.74 8.74
N LEU A 131 19.82 -16.64 7.47
CA LEU A 131 18.38 -16.63 7.14
C LEU A 131 17.70 -17.98 7.45
N LEU A 132 18.47 -19.06 7.53
CA LEU A 132 18.00 -20.45 7.58
C LEU A 132 18.53 -21.26 8.78
N ARG A 133 19.15 -20.62 9.78
CA ARG A 133 19.96 -21.30 10.82
C ARG A 133 19.22 -22.43 11.57
N TRP A 134 19.47 -23.66 11.13
CA TRP A 134 19.68 -24.88 11.93
C TRP A 134 20.75 -25.73 11.22
N SER A 135 21.67 -26.29 12.01
CA SER A 135 22.94 -26.88 11.56
C SER A 135 22.79 -28.12 10.68
N SER A 136 23.44 -28.10 9.52
CA SER A 136 24.03 -29.31 8.92
C SER A 136 25.30 -28.94 8.15
N SER A 137 26.30 -29.82 8.25
CA SER A 137 27.69 -29.67 7.83
C SER A 137 27.86 -29.52 6.31
N GLU A 138 28.81 -28.67 5.93
CA GLU A 138 29.30 -28.43 4.57
C GLU A 138 30.12 -29.64 4.09
N GLU A 139 29.76 -30.20 2.93
CA GLU A 139 30.67 -30.97 2.09
C GLU A 139 30.48 -30.46 0.66
N ASP A 140 31.56 -29.84 0.14
CA ASP A 140 31.72 -29.40 -1.24
C ASP A 140 31.99 -30.61 -2.12
N ASN A 141 31.25 -30.73 -3.23
CA ASN A 141 31.68 -31.51 -4.38
C ASN A 141 31.40 -30.71 -5.65
N ASP A 142 32.50 -30.40 -6.33
CA ASP A 142 32.61 -29.64 -7.56
C ASP A 142 32.62 -30.64 -8.73
N LEU A 143 31.54 -30.70 -9.51
CA LEU A 143 31.50 -31.47 -10.76
C LEU A 143 30.60 -30.78 -11.79
N THR A 144 31.25 -30.14 -12.76
CA THR A 144 30.69 -29.61 -14.00
C THR A 144 30.55 -30.69 -15.07
N ARG A 145 29.35 -30.91 -15.62
CA ARG A 145 29.02 -31.04 -17.07
C ARG A 145 27.70 -31.80 -17.30
N GLY A 146 26.89 -31.27 -18.22
CA GLY A 146 26.13 -32.07 -19.19
C GLY A 146 24.62 -32.17 -18.97
N GLY A 147 23.85 -31.47 -19.82
CA GLY A 147 22.40 -31.60 -19.96
C GLY A 147 21.87 -30.53 -20.90
N GLU A 148 21.94 -30.78 -22.21
CA GLU A 148 21.44 -29.91 -23.28
C GLU A 148 19.90 -30.00 -23.35
N THR A 149 19.24 -29.54 -22.31
CA THR A 149 17.81 -29.22 -22.29
C THR A 149 17.64 -27.83 -21.69
N THR A 150 17.63 -26.88 -22.65
CA THR A 150 16.93 -25.59 -22.68
C THR A 150 17.24 -24.60 -21.56
N LYS A 151 18.27 -23.78 -21.80
CA LYS A 151 18.54 -22.49 -21.12
C LYS A 151 17.29 -21.61 -20.93
N ASP A 152 16.29 -21.79 -21.78
CA ASP A 152 15.03 -21.06 -21.78
C ASP A 152 14.08 -21.49 -20.64
N GLU A 153 14.18 -22.71 -20.11
CA GLU A 153 13.22 -23.21 -19.13
C GLU A 153 13.38 -22.58 -17.74
N ILE A 154 14.61 -22.32 -17.30
CA ILE A 154 14.82 -21.59 -16.02
C ILE A 154 14.39 -20.13 -16.14
N GLN A 155 14.53 -19.54 -17.33
CA GLN A 155 14.10 -18.18 -17.57
C GLN A 155 12.59 -18.08 -17.39
N ASP A 156 11.83 -19.08 -17.83
CA ASP A 156 10.36 -19.10 -17.74
C ASP A 156 9.81 -19.71 -16.44
N ALA A 157 10.64 -20.33 -15.61
CA ALA A 157 10.22 -20.93 -14.35
C ALA A 157 10.01 -19.87 -13.26
N ALA A 158 8.85 -19.87 -12.60
CA ALA A 158 8.53 -18.93 -11.51
C ALA A 158 9.35 -19.19 -10.25
N LEU A 159 9.65 -20.47 -9.98
CA LEU A 159 10.42 -20.92 -8.83
C LEU A 159 11.40 -22.02 -9.29
N PHE A 160 12.54 -22.12 -8.63
CA PHE A 160 13.50 -23.19 -8.88
C PHE A 160 14.31 -23.53 -7.63
N SER A 161 14.84 -24.75 -7.58
CA SER A 161 15.69 -25.20 -6.47
C SER A 161 17.13 -24.71 -6.57
N GLN A 162 17.87 -24.74 -5.45
CA GLN A 162 19.28 -24.37 -5.43
C GLN A 162 20.14 -25.22 -6.38
N GLU A 163 19.82 -26.50 -6.51
CA GLU A 163 20.55 -27.44 -7.37
C GLU A 163 20.42 -27.03 -8.84
N ILE A 164 19.25 -26.54 -9.26
CA ILE A 164 19.04 -25.96 -10.59
C ILE A 164 19.92 -24.71 -10.77
N LEU A 165 20.04 -23.85 -9.76
CA LEU A 165 20.90 -22.67 -9.89
C LEU A 165 22.39 -23.03 -10.04
N LYS A 166 22.85 -24.09 -9.35
CA LYS A 166 24.24 -24.56 -9.41
C LYS A 166 24.60 -25.24 -10.73
N SER A 167 23.64 -25.86 -11.40
CA SER A 167 23.88 -26.54 -12.68
C SER A 167 24.01 -25.57 -13.87
N TYR A 168 23.71 -24.29 -13.68
CA TYR A 168 23.75 -23.26 -14.72
C TYR A 168 25.00 -22.37 -14.61
N ASN A 169 25.56 -21.99 -15.77
CA ASN A 169 26.69 -21.07 -15.86
C ASN A 169 26.34 -19.69 -15.25
N ALA A 170 27.31 -19.09 -14.55
CA ALA A 170 27.14 -17.81 -13.84
C ALA A 170 26.71 -16.64 -14.76
N ASP A 171 27.06 -16.69 -16.05
CA ASP A 171 26.77 -15.60 -17.00
C ASP A 171 25.28 -15.47 -17.40
N PHE A 172 24.45 -16.48 -17.11
CA PHE A 172 23.05 -16.53 -17.55
C PHE A 172 22.05 -16.71 -16.41
N GLN A 173 22.43 -16.40 -15.17
CA GLN A 173 21.54 -16.58 -14.02
C GLN A 173 20.45 -15.49 -14.00
N PRO A 174 19.16 -15.86 -13.95
CA PRO A 174 18.08 -14.88 -13.80
C PRO A 174 18.20 -14.16 -12.45
N GLN A 175 17.62 -12.97 -12.33
CA GLN A 175 17.44 -12.38 -11.01
C GLN A 175 16.55 -13.30 -10.18
N HIS A 176 17.00 -13.55 -8.96
CA HIS A 176 16.34 -14.49 -8.09
C HIS A 176 16.56 -14.13 -6.63
N ALA A 177 15.63 -14.55 -5.80
CA ALA A 177 15.74 -14.35 -4.37
C ALA A 177 15.11 -15.52 -3.61
N LEU A 178 15.69 -15.86 -2.47
CA LEU A 178 15.29 -16.97 -1.63
C LEU A 178 13.85 -16.76 -1.16
N LEU A 179 12.97 -17.72 -1.44
CA LEU A 179 11.61 -17.75 -0.90
C LEU A 179 11.57 -18.52 0.43
N GLY A 180 12.32 -19.62 0.52
CA GLY A 180 12.32 -20.47 1.68
C GLY A 180 13.03 -21.78 1.44
N VAL A 181 12.71 -22.77 2.26
CA VAL A 181 13.23 -24.13 2.14
C VAL A 181 12.10 -25.13 2.02
N ASN A 182 12.28 -26.12 1.16
CA ASN A 182 11.44 -27.30 1.14
C ASN A 182 11.67 -28.09 2.42
N VAL A 183 10.60 -28.33 3.18
CA VAL A 183 10.57 -29.19 4.35
C VAL A 183 10.00 -30.52 3.90
N LEU A 184 10.85 -31.35 3.29
CA LEU A 184 10.44 -32.70 2.91
C LEU A 184 10.01 -33.44 4.18
N ALA A 185 8.73 -33.84 4.21
CA ALA A 185 8.22 -34.73 5.24
C ALA A 185 8.78 -36.14 4.98
N ARG A 186 10.00 -36.40 5.45
CA ARG A 186 10.61 -37.73 5.71
C ARG A 186 10.67 -38.79 4.59
N GLN A 187 10.14 -38.59 3.38
CA GLN A 187 9.99 -39.69 2.42
C GLN A 187 11.13 -39.87 1.40
N ILE A 188 12.15 -39.01 1.36
CA ILE A 188 13.32 -39.21 0.49
C ILE A 188 14.57 -39.20 1.37
N ALA A 189 15.38 -40.25 1.28
CA ALA A 189 16.54 -40.53 2.14
C ALA A 189 17.68 -39.49 2.09
N SER A 190 17.54 -38.41 1.32
CA SER A 190 18.45 -37.27 1.28
C SER A 190 18.07 -36.22 2.34
N LYS A 191 18.82 -36.18 3.44
CA LYS A 191 18.66 -35.28 4.60
C LYS A 191 19.01 -33.80 4.31
N LYS A 192 18.72 -33.24 3.14
CA LYS A 192 19.03 -31.83 2.84
C LYS A 192 17.76 -31.02 2.59
N ASN A 193 17.57 -29.98 3.39
CA ASN A 193 16.57 -28.95 3.14
C ASN A 193 16.92 -28.24 1.83
N VAL A 194 16.09 -28.43 0.79
CA VAL A 194 16.32 -27.82 -0.51
C VAL A 194 15.90 -26.36 -0.48
N LYS A 195 16.82 -25.42 -0.75
CA LYS A 195 16.49 -23.98 -0.84
C LYS A 195 15.69 -23.75 -2.13
N LEU A 196 14.59 -22.99 -2.02
CA LEU A 196 13.74 -22.60 -3.14
C LEU A 196 13.88 -21.11 -3.39
N TYR A 197 14.18 -20.77 -4.64
CA TYR A 197 14.34 -19.40 -5.11
C TYR A 197 13.17 -18.99 -5.98
N GLN A 198 12.74 -17.75 -5.81
CA GLN A 198 11.80 -17.07 -6.68
C GLN A 198 12.56 -16.41 -7.83
N ASN A 199 12.15 -16.71 -9.06
CA ASN A 199 12.60 -15.97 -10.23
C ASN A 199 11.91 -14.61 -10.25
N THR A 200 12.68 -13.55 -10.06
CA THR A 200 12.18 -12.18 -10.05
C THR A 200 12.32 -11.52 -11.42
N ASN A 201 12.94 -12.17 -12.42
CA ASN A 201 13.01 -11.67 -13.80
C ASN A 201 11.69 -11.79 -14.55
N ILE A 202 10.88 -12.80 -14.24
CA ILE A 202 9.62 -13.01 -14.97
C ILE A 202 8.39 -12.46 -14.26
N PRO A 203 7.41 -11.98 -15.05
CA PRO A 203 6.04 -11.78 -14.60
C PRO A 203 5.45 -13.07 -14.00
N ASN A 204 4.99 -12.98 -12.75
CA ASN A 204 4.37 -14.08 -12.04
C ASN A 204 3.19 -13.62 -11.19
N SER A 205 2.28 -14.54 -10.92
CA SER A 205 1.09 -14.31 -10.11
C SER A 205 1.06 -15.31 -8.95
N VAL A 206 0.94 -14.80 -7.72
CA VAL A 206 1.00 -15.61 -6.50
C VAL A 206 -0.26 -15.38 -5.67
N PHE A 207 -1.01 -16.45 -5.43
CA PHE A 207 -2.16 -16.45 -4.53
C PHE A 207 -1.74 -16.95 -3.15
N ILE A 208 -2.04 -16.19 -2.09
CA ILE A 208 -1.63 -16.51 -0.71
C ILE A 208 -2.88 -16.58 0.16
N CYS A 209 -3.13 -17.74 0.78
CA CYS A 209 -4.30 -17.95 1.63
C CYS A 209 -3.98 -18.61 2.96
N GLY A 210 -4.89 -18.50 3.94
CA GLY A 210 -4.73 -19.04 5.29
C GLY A 210 -5.33 -18.15 6.40
N LEU A 211 -5.43 -18.67 7.62
CA LEU A 211 -5.99 -17.90 8.76
C LEU A 211 -5.09 -16.74 9.20
N GLN A 212 -5.64 -15.78 9.94
CA GLN A 212 -4.85 -14.71 10.54
C GLN A 212 -3.71 -15.26 11.42
N GLY A 213 -2.52 -14.65 11.32
CA GLY A 213 -1.37 -15.04 12.14
C GLY A 213 -0.63 -16.31 11.73
N THR A 214 -0.98 -16.94 10.59
CA THR A 214 -0.32 -18.18 10.13
C THR A 214 0.93 -17.94 9.29
N GLY A 215 1.11 -16.73 8.76
CA GLY A 215 2.29 -16.36 7.96
C GLY A 215 1.99 -15.72 6.60
N LYS A 216 0.72 -15.50 6.24
CA LYS A 216 0.33 -14.90 4.94
C LYS A 216 1.03 -13.57 4.62
N SER A 217 0.83 -12.56 5.47
CA SER A 217 1.38 -11.21 5.28
C SER A 217 2.90 -11.20 5.39
N HIS A 218 3.47 -12.14 6.14
CA HIS A 218 4.90 -12.42 6.16
C HIS A 218 5.39 -12.95 4.80
N THR A 219 4.69 -13.92 4.19
CA THR A 219 4.99 -14.39 2.82
C THR A 219 4.86 -13.27 1.80
N LEU A 220 3.77 -12.50 1.85
CA LEU A 220 3.57 -11.34 0.96
C LEU A 220 4.75 -10.37 1.06
N SER A 221 5.16 -10.03 2.28
CA SER A 221 6.31 -9.17 2.52
C SER A 221 7.61 -9.77 2.01
N CYS A 222 7.86 -11.06 2.21
CA CYS A 222 9.06 -11.74 1.67
C CYS A 222 9.11 -11.72 0.13
N LEU A 223 7.97 -11.92 -0.54
CA LEU A 223 7.87 -11.80 -2.00
C LEU A 223 8.14 -10.37 -2.48
N ILE A 224 7.67 -9.36 -1.73
CA ILE A 224 7.96 -7.95 -2.04
C ILE A 224 9.44 -7.62 -1.79
N GLU A 225 10.02 -8.08 -0.67
CA GLU A 225 11.45 -7.93 -0.38
C GLU A 225 12.31 -8.50 -1.51
N ASN A 226 11.96 -9.69 -2.01
CA ASN A 226 12.63 -10.36 -3.12
C ASN A 226 12.64 -9.52 -4.40
N CYS A 227 11.61 -8.70 -4.63
CA CYS A 227 11.47 -7.87 -5.82
C CYS A 227 12.08 -6.46 -5.67
N LEU A 228 12.27 -5.97 -4.44
CA LEU A 228 12.65 -4.56 -4.20
C LEU A 228 14.03 -4.38 -3.57
N ILE A 229 14.52 -5.34 -2.77
CA ILE A 229 15.74 -5.18 -1.98
C ILE A 229 16.92 -5.84 -2.67
N GLN A 230 17.89 -5.04 -3.08
CA GLN A 230 19.17 -5.55 -3.60
C GLN A 230 20.05 -6.00 -2.44
N ALA A 231 20.01 -7.29 -2.12
CA ALA A 231 20.88 -7.86 -1.10
C ALA A 231 21.31 -9.27 -1.42
N LEU A 232 22.62 -9.50 -1.34
CA LEU A 232 23.24 -10.79 -1.65
C LEU A 232 22.73 -11.94 -0.77
N ILE A 233 22.34 -11.64 0.47
CA ILE A 233 21.77 -12.66 1.39
C ILE A 233 20.42 -13.18 0.89
N LEU A 234 19.67 -12.38 0.12
CA LEU A 234 18.42 -12.79 -0.49
C LEU A 234 18.69 -13.52 -1.80
N GLY A 235 19.64 -13.04 -2.59
CA GLY A 235 19.99 -13.59 -3.90
C GLY A 235 20.54 -12.49 -4.80
N GLN A 236 20.30 -12.59 -6.10
CA GLN A 236 20.77 -11.63 -7.09
C GLN A 236 19.60 -10.82 -7.66
N LEU A 237 19.63 -9.50 -7.46
CA LEU A 237 18.65 -8.55 -8.01
C LEU A 237 19.39 -7.38 -8.65
N TYR A 238 19.47 -7.34 -9.98
CA TYR A 238 20.19 -6.30 -10.73
C TYR A 238 19.33 -5.04 -11.00
N LYS A 239 18.04 -5.24 -11.22
CA LYS A 239 17.03 -4.23 -11.54
C LYS A 239 15.85 -4.39 -10.59
N PRO A 240 15.82 -3.63 -9.48
CA PRO A 240 14.68 -3.63 -8.57
C PRO A 240 13.41 -3.16 -9.28
N LEU A 241 12.31 -3.76 -8.87
CA LEU A 241 10.99 -3.40 -9.35
C LEU A 241 10.46 -2.20 -8.58
N SER A 242 9.33 -1.63 -9.02
CA SER A 242 8.48 -0.79 -8.16
C SER A 242 7.32 -1.65 -7.62
N ALA A 243 6.73 -1.24 -6.50
CA ALA A 243 5.56 -1.92 -5.94
C ALA A 243 4.39 -0.97 -5.67
N LEU A 244 3.19 -1.39 -6.03
CA LEU A 244 1.92 -0.81 -5.59
C LEU A 244 1.20 -1.81 -4.69
N ILE A 245 0.84 -1.39 -3.48
CA ILE A 245 0.16 -2.23 -2.50
C ILE A 245 -1.20 -1.62 -2.18
N PHE A 246 -2.27 -2.41 -2.29
CA PHE A 246 -3.62 -2.03 -1.87
C PHE A 246 -3.90 -2.58 -0.48
N HIS A 247 -4.29 -1.70 0.45
CA HIS A 247 -4.68 -2.07 1.80
C HIS A 247 -5.99 -1.39 2.19
N PHE A 248 -6.90 -2.17 2.74
CA PHE A 248 -8.16 -1.67 3.30
C PHE A 248 -8.52 -2.47 4.54
N SER A 249 -8.78 -1.78 5.63
CA SER A 249 -9.32 -2.35 6.86
C SER A 249 -10.54 -1.57 7.33
N GLN A 250 -11.58 -2.31 7.71
CA GLN A 250 -12.74 -1.72 8.36
C GLN A 250 -12.35 -1.14 9.71
N TYR A 251 -12.92 0.02 10.02
CA TYR A 251 -12.72 0.70 11.30
C TYR A 251 -13.44 -0.06 12.41
N THR A 252 -12.72 -0.48 13.45
CA THR A 252 -13.29 -1.24 14.57
C THR A 252 -13.24 -0.49 15.90
N SER A 253 -12.33 0.48 16.07
CA SER A 253 -12.30 1.40 17.23
C SER A 253 -11.38 2.62 17.04
N ARG A 254 -11.51 3.64 17.91
CA ARG A 254 -10.69 4.88 17.92
C ARG A 254 -9.18 4.65 18.05
N ILE A 255 -8.76 3.46 18.49
CA ILE A 255 -7.36 3.09 18.78
C ILE A 255 -6.83 2.06 17.74
N SER A 256 -7.68 1.63 16.79
CA SER A 256 -7.47 0.40 16.00
C SER A 256 -6.71 0.53 14.67
N PHE A 257 -6.29 1.73 14.24
CA PHE A 257 -5.58 1.85 12.96
C PHE A 257 -4.13 1.40 13.09
N ARG A 258 -3.96 0.08 12.96
CA ARG A 258 -2.65 -0.54 12.79
C ARG A 258 -2.14 -0.22 11.39
N PRO A 259 -0.88 0.23 11.26
CA PRO A 259 -0.23 0.36 9.97
C PRO A 259 -0.29 -0.97 9.22
N CYS A 260 -0.48 -0.91 7.90
CA CYS A 260 -0.29 -2.05 7.02
C CYS A 260 1.08 -2.68 7.26
N GLU A 261 1.14 -4.01 7.34
CA GLU A 261 2.37 -4.74 7.67
C GLU A 261 3.49 -4.52 6.63
N THR A 262 3.12 -4.20 5.40
CA THR A 262 4.07 -3.89 4.32
C THR A 262 4.79 -2.56 4.53
N ALA A 263 4.27 -1.62 5.33
CA ALA A 263 4.99 -0.38 5.62
C ALA A 263 6.30 -0.61 6.39
N TYR A 264 6.37 -1.70 7.16
CA TYR A 264 7.59 -2.09 7.88
C TYR A 264 8.72 -2.57 6.95
N LEU A 265 8.46 -2.72 5.64
CA LEU A 265 9.51 -2.94 4.63
C LEU A 265 10.54 -1.79 4.57
N GLY A 266 10.16 -0.60 5.05
CA GLY A 266 11.07 0.56 5.15
C GLY A 266 12.06 0.49 6.32
N CYS A 267 11.96 -0.53 7.17
CA CYS A 267 12.77 -0.66 8.39
C CYS A 267 13.59 -1.95 8.38
N PRO A 268 14.87 -1.93 8.81
CA PRO A 268 15.68 -3.12 8.89
C PRO A 268 15.21 -4.03 10.02
N ASN A 269 15.38 -5.35 9.85
CA ASN A 269 15.12 -6.30 10.92
C ASN A 269 16.16 -6.15 12.04
N GLN A 270 15.78 -6.42 13.28
CA GLN A 270 16.72 -6.46 14.42
C GLN A 270 17.90 -7.41 14.21
N SER A 271 17.64 -8.54 13.52
CA SER A 271 18.67 -9.55 13.24
C SER A 271 19.64 -9.10 12.14
N PHE A 272 19.27 -8.08 11.35
CA PHE A 272 20.00 -7.60 10.18
C PHE A 272 20.01 -6.05 10.15
N PRO A 273 20.59 -5.37 11.17
CA PRO A 273 20.46 -3.93 11.36
C PRO A 273 21.04 -3.09 10.22
N ASP A 274 22.13 -3.55 9.59
CA ASP A 274 22.84 -2.83 8.53
C ASP A 274 22.37 -3.23 7.12
N HIS A 275 21.28 -4.00 7.04
CA HIS A 275 20.77 -4.51 5.78
C HIS A 275 19.94 -3.45 5.02
N PRO A 276 20.03 -3.36 3.68
CA PRO A 276 19.18 -2.47 2.90
C PRO A 276 17.70 -2.78 3.11
N CYS A 277 16.89 -1.73 3.04
CA CYS A 277 15.44 -1.77 3.17
C CYS A 277 14.80 -1.16 1.93
N VAL A 278 13.48 -1.27 1.83
CA VAL A 278 12.72 -0.62 0.75
C VAL A 278 12.75 0.88 0.97
N ALA A 279 13.15 1.64 -0.05
CA ALA A 279 13.21 3.10 0.04
C ALA A 279 12.99 3.76 -1.33
N PRO A 280 12.04 4.70 -1.45
CA PRO A 280 11.10 5.17 -0.42
C PRO A 280 9.93 4.20 -0.20
N VAL A 281 9.31 4.25 0.99
CA VAL A 281 7.97 3.70 1.25
C VAL A 281 6.98 4.86 1.37
N ASN A 282 6.13 5.03 0.36
CA ASN A 282 5.11 6.08 0.31
C ASN A 282 3.75 5.49 0.66
N VAL A 283 3.02 6.09 1.60
CA VAL A 283 1.67 5.67 2.00
C VAL A 283 0.70 6.77 1.61
N LEU A 284 -0.16 6.47 0.63
CA LEU A 284 -1.25 7.31 0.20
C LEU A 284 -2.50 6.94 0.99
N VAL A 285 -3.02 7.88 1.77
CA VAL A 285 -4.14 7.64 2.70
C VAL A 285 -5.38 8.43 2.33
N ALA A 286 -6.57 7.92 2.65
CA ALA A 286 -7.80 8.65 2.44
C ALA A 286 -7.74 10.06 3.09
N PRO A 287 -8.07 11.16 2.37
CA PRO A 287 -7.99 12.52 2.89
C PRO A 287 -8.77 12.72 4.19
N SER A 288 -9.91 12.06 4.34
CA SER A 288 -10.77 12.09 5.53
C SER A 288 -10.19 11.40 6.77
N ASN A 289 -9.14 10.58 6.63
CA ASN A 289 -8.45 9.92 7.75
C ASN A 289 -6.94 10.22 7.77
N TYR A 290 -6.51 11.29 7.10
CA TYR A 290 -5.09 11.62 6.91
C TYR A 290 -4.33 11.78 8.22
N HIS A 291 -4.88 12.52 9.19
CA HIS A 291 -4.17 12.82 10.44
C HIS A 291 -3.91 11.59 11.30
N ASN A 292 -4.91 10.71 11.46
CA ASN A 292 -4.78 9.50 12.26
C ASN A 292 -3.77 8.53 11.64
N LEU A 293 -3.87 8.30 10.32
CA LEU A 293 -2.94 7.41 9.63
C LEU A 293 -1.54 8.01 9.54
N ARG A 294 -1.40 9.33 9.35
CA ARG A 294 -0.09 10.02 9.43
C ARG A 294 0.55 9.86 10.80
N GLN A 295 -0.21 9.97 11.88
CA GLN A 295 0.30 9.75 13.23
C GLN A 295 0.72 8.29 13.46
N SER A 296 0.00 7.33 12.87
CA SER A 296 0.30 5.89 13.00
C SER A 296 1.53 5.49 12.19
N TYR A 297 1.54 5.78 10.89
CA TYR A 297 2.64 5.47 9.96
C TYR A 297 3.89 6.33 10.20
N GLY A 298 3.75 7.57 10.67
CA GLY A 298 4.88 8.47 10.94
C GLY A 298 5.81 7.98 12.04
N GLN A 299 5.45 6.91 12.75
CA GLN A 299 6.28 6.25 13.74
C GLN A 299 7.22 5.19 13.13
N ILE A 300 7.04 4.86 11.85
CA ILE A 300 7.84 3.88 11.12
C ILE A 300 8.92 4.62 10.33
N PRO A 301 10.21 4.43 10.64
CA PRO A 301 11.30 4.99 9.85
C PRO A 301 11.21 4.64 8.36
N GLY A 302 11.59 5.59 7.50
CA GLY A 302 11.60 5.39 6.04
C GLY A 302 10.23 5.47 5.37
N VAL A 303 9.15 5.70 6.13
CA VAL A 303 7.79 5.83 5.63
C VAL A 303 7.39 7.31 5.50
N GLN A 304 6.83 7.67 4.34
CA GLN A 304 6.28 8.99 4.04
C GLN A 304 4.78 8.89 3.80
N VAL A 305 3.99 9.80 4.37
CA VAL A 305 2.52 9.73 4.32
C VAL A 305 1.95 10.94 3.58
N TYR A 306 1.16 10.68 2.55
CA TYR A 306 0.53 11.69 1.71
C TYR A 306 -0.97 11.45 1.59
N PRO A 307 -1.79 12.50 1.42
CA PRO A 307 -3.19 12.30 1.08
C PRO A 307 -3.30 11.69 -0.32
N PHE A 308 -4.14 10.65 -0.46
CA PHE A 308 -4.51 10.08 -1.75
C PHE A 308 -5.41 11.09 -2.48
N LYS A 309 -4.79 11.87 -3.37
CA LYS A 309 -5.49 12.77 -4.28
C LYS A 309 -5.14 12.43 -5.74
N LEU A 310 -6.16 12.36 -6.58
CA LEU A 310 -6.08 12.19 -8.03
C LEU A 310 -5.93 13.54 -8.69
N ARG A 311 -5.02 13.70 -9.66
CA ARG A 311 -5.01 14.93 -10.45
C ARG A 311 -6.17 14.87 -11.44
N PRO A 312 -6.81 15.99 -11.78
CA PRO A 312 -7.87 16.00 -12.79
C PRO A 312 -7.43 15.43 -14.15
N GLN A 313 -6.14 15.52 -14.47
CA GLN A 313 -5.53 14.97 -15.68
C GLN A 313 -5.40 13.44 -15.67
N ASP A 314 -5.39 12.84 -14.48
CA ASP A 314 -5.31 11.39 -14.27
C ASP A 314 -6.70 10.72 -14.40
N LEU A 315 -7.77 11.52 -14.46
CA LEU A 315 -9.13 11.01 -14.66
C LEU A 315 -9.42 10.83 -16.15
N ASN A 316 -10.14 9.76 -16.47
CA ASN A 316 -10.74 9.57 -17.78
C ASN A 316 -12.27 9.41 -17.65
N VAL A 317 -12.96 9.35 -18.81
CA VAL A 317 -14.42 9.23 -18.86
C VAL A 317 -14.91 7.97 -18.14
N SER A 318 -14.17 6.86 -18.23
CA SER A 318 -14.50 5.60 -17.57
C SER A 318 -14.36 5.74 -16.05
N SER A 319 -13.22 6.24 -15.56
CA SER A 319 -12.98 6.52 -14.14
C SER A 319 -14.05 7.44 -13.55
N MET A 320 -14.45 8.48 -14.29
CA MET A 320 -15.50 9.40 -13.84
C MET A 320 -16.86 8.72 -13.77
N LEU A 321 -17.24 7.92 -14.79
CA LEU A 321 -18.50 7.17 -14.76
C LEU A 321 -18.54 6.22 -13.57
N THR A 322 -17.46 5.49 -13.31
CA THR A 322 -17.35 4.59 -12.16
C THR A 322 -17.46 5.35 -10.85
N LEU A 323 -16.74 6.46 -10.68
CA LEU A 323 -16.81 7.29 -9.47
C LEU A 323 -18.19 7.89 -9.22
N MET A 324 -18.95 8.22 -10.27
CA MET A 324 -20.30 8.77 -10.14
C MET A 324 -21.37 7.70 -9.94
N SER A 325 -21.09 6.43 -10.28
CA SER A 325 -22.05 5.32 -10.21
C SER A 325 -21.95 4.48 -8.92
N VAL A 326 -21.15 4.92 -7.93
CA VAL A 326 -20.98 4.20 -6.66
C VAL A 326 -22.14 4.55 -5.73
N ASP A 327 -23.27 3.87 -5.88
CA ASP A 327 -24.30 3.85 -4.84
C ASP A 327 -24.56 2.41 -4.39
N GLN A 328 -24.84 2.27 -3.10
CA GLN A 328 -25.16 0.99 -2.45
C GLN A 328 -26.62 0.57 -2.66
N THR A 329 -27.45 1.45 -3.24
CA THR A 329 -28.89 1.22 -3.39
C THR A 329 -29.21 0.49 -4.69
N SER A 330 -30.16 -0.45 -4.62
CA SER A 330 -30.67 -1.20 -5.79
C SER A 330 -31.30 -0.32 -6.87
N THR A 331 -31.62 0.94 -6.54
CA THR A 331 -32.16 1.94 -7.46
C THR A 331 -31.06 2.91 -7.90
N GLN A 332 -30.86 2.98 -9.22
CA GLN A 332 -29.92 3.92 -9.82
C GLN A 332 -30.41 5.37 -9.61
N PRO A 333 -29.55 6.29 -9.13
CA PRO A 333 -29.95 7.67 -8.96
C PRO A 333 -30.39 8.32 -10.27
N LEU A 334 -31.44 9.14 -10.19
CA LEU A 334 -32.06 9.79 -11.34
C LEU A 334 -31.09 10.72 -12.11
N TYR A 335 -29.97 11.14 -11.51
CA TYR A 335 -28.97 11.98 -12.17
C TYR A 335 -28.00 11.19 -13.07
N ILE A 336 -27.87 9.87 -12.92
CA ILE A 336 -26.86 9.08 -13.64
C ILE A 336 -27.11 9.07 -15.16
N GLY A 337 -28.36 9.07 -15.60
CA GLY A 337 -28.70 9.17 -17.02
C GLY A 337 -28.14 10.46 -17.65
N THR A 338 -28.28 11.58 -16.95
CA THR A 338 -27.74 12.87 -17.37
C THR A 338 -26.21 12.87 -17.35
N ILE A 339 -25.58 12.32 -16.31
CA ILE A 339 -24.12 12.19 -16.24
C ILE A 339 -23.59 11.35 -17.40
N THR A 340 -24.17 10.19 -17.65
CA THR A 340 -23.77 9.29 -18.74
C THR A 340 -23.88 10.00 -20.09
N LYS A 341 -24.94 10.79 -20.31
CA LYS A 341 -25.10 11.59 -21.53
C LYS A 341 -23.99 12.63 -21.68
N ILE A 342 -23.66 13.37 -20.61
CA ILE A 342 -22.58 14.37 -20.61
C ILE A 342 -21.23 13.72 -20.86
N LEU A 343 -20.94 12.61 -20.17
CA LEU A 343 -19.69 11.87 -20.30
C LEU A 343 -19.52 11.30 -21.72
N ARG A 344 -20.59 10.82 -22.35
CA ARG A 344 -20.59 10.38 -23.74
C ARG A 344 -20.28 11.53 -24.71
N ASP A 345 -20.85 12.71 -24.48
CA ASP A 345 -20.59 13.91 -25.30
C ASP A 345 -19.15 14.41 -25.16
N ILE A 346 -18.58 14.36 -23.94
CA ILE A 346 -17.17 14.68 -23.69
C ILE A 346 -16.28 13.68 -24.45
N ALA A 347 -16.60 12.38 -24.40
CA ALA A 347 -15.85 11.33 -25.09
C ALA A 347 -15.90 11.48 -26.62
N SER A 348 -17.03 11.88 -27.21
CA SER A 348 -17.15 12.08 -28.66
C SER A 348 -16.45 13.34 -29.17
N THR A 349 -16.27 14.34 -28.30
CA THR A 349 -15.74 15.66 -28.71
C THR A 349 -14.25 15.83 -28.39
N SER A 350 -13.70 15.07 -27.44
CA SER A 350 -12.37 15.31 -26.89
C SER A 350 -11.49 14.10 -27.15
N ALA A 351 -10.49 14.24 -28.02
CA ALA A 351 -9.73 13.13 -28.58
C ALA A 351 -8.71 12.44 -27.63
N ASN A 352 -8.74 12.66 -26.31
CA ASN A 352 -8.13 11.78 -25.27
C ASN A 352 -8.05 12.36 -23.85
N GLN A 353 -8.39 13.63 -23.59
CA GLN A 353 -8.33 14.19 -22.24
C GLN A 353 -9.71 14.55 -21.68
N PHE A 354 -10.02 13.96 -20.53
CA PHE A 354 -11.16 14.36 -19.73
C PHE A 354 -10.82 15.63 -18.95
N ASP A 355 -11.67 16.65 -19.07
CA ASP A 355 -11.54 17.90 -18.31
C ASP A 355 -12.67 17.98 -17.26
N TYR A 356 -12.26 17.86 -16.00
CA TYR A 356 -13.17 17.95 -14.85
C TYR A 356 -13.93 19.28 -14.79
N ARG A 357 -13.28 20.41 -15.14
CA ARG A 357 -13.92 21.74 -15.12
C ARG A 357 -14.98 21.84 -16.19
N ARG A 358 -14.70 21.31 -17.40
CA ARG A 358 -15.70 21.21 -18.48
C ARG A 358 -16.88 20.33 -18.05
N PHE A 359 -16.63 19.17 -17.45
CA PHE A 359 -17.67 18.30 -16.92
C PHE A 359 -18.58 19.03 -15.92
N LYS A 360 -18.00 19.71 -14.93
CA LYS A 360 -18.74 20.45 -13.90
C LYS A 360 -19.63 21.54 -14.51
N ARG A 361 -19.13 22.27 -15.51
CA ARG A 361 -19.91 23.29 -16.24
C ARG A 361 -21.09 22.69 -17.01
N LEU A 362 -20.88 21.57 -17.71
CA LEU A 362 -21.96 20.89 -18.44
C LEU A 362 -23.03 20.35 -17.49
N LEU A 363 -22.61 19.85 -16.33
CA LEU A 363 -23.50 19.32 -15.30
C LEU A 363 -24.42 20.41 -14.71
N PHE A 364 -23.87 21.59 -14.39
CA PHE A 364 -24.67 22.72 -13.93
C PHE A 364 -25.66 23.25 -14.98
N ASN A 365 -25.32 23.12 -16.26
CA ASN A 365 -26.19 23.53 -17.36
C ASN A 365 -27.27 22.50 -17.70
N ALA A 366 -27.22 21.28 -17.15
CA ALA A 366 -28.08 20.17 -17.54
C ALA A 366 -29.53 20.24 -17.00
N LYS A 367 -29.94 21.37 -16.40
CA LYS A 367 -31.28 21.63 -15.84
C LYS A 367 -31.80 20.49 -14.95
N LEU A 368 -30.96 20.00 -14.03
CA LEU A 368 -31.35 18.96 -13.07
C LEU A 368 -32.42 19.49 -12.11
N THR A 369 -33.35 18.61 -11.71
CA THR A 369 -34.36 18.96 -10.70
C THR A 369 -33.72 19.10 -9.32
N LYS A 370 -34.39 19.82 -8.40
CA LYS A 370 -33.88 19.97 -7.01
C LYS A 370 -33.65 18.62 -6.31
N MET A 371 -34.49 17.63 -6.60
CA MET A 371 -34.37 16.27 -6.04
C MET A 371 -33.16 15.49 -6.60
N GLN A 372 -32.72 15.80 -7.82
CA GLN A 372 -31.51 15.22 -8.40
C GLN A 372 -30.23 15.95 -7.94
N LEU A 373 -30.35 17.26 -7.72
CA LEU A 373 -29.20 18.12 -7.46
C LEU A 373 -28.59 17.89 -6.08
N ALA A 374 -29.40 17.79 -5.02
CA ALA A 374 -28.87 17.65 -3.66
C ALA A 374 -28.05 16.35 -3.44
N PRO A 375 -28.51 15.14 -3.86
CA PRO A 375 -27.70 13.92 -3.75
C PRO A 375 -26.45 13.97 -4.65
N LEU A 376 -26.57 14.60 -5.82
CA LEU A 376 -25.45 14.78 -6.73
C LEU A 376 -24.37 15.70 -6.14
N GLU A 377 -24.75 16.81 -5.49
CA GLU A 377 -23.82 17.71 -4.82
C GLU A 377 -23.05 16.99 -3.72
N GLN A 378 -23.72 16.20 -2.87
CA GLN A 378 -23.05 15.38 -1.85
C GLN A 378 -22.06 14.38 -2.48
N ARG A 379 -22.44 13.76 -3.61
CA ARG A 379 -21.57 12.84 -4.34
C ARG A 379 -20.34 13.55 -4.91
N LEU A 380 -20.52 14.73 -5.49
CA LEU A 380 -19.44 15.55 -6.03
C LEU A 380 -18.51 16.04 -4.92
N GLU A 381 -19.03 16.45 -3.76
CA GLU A 381 -18.21 16.83 -2.61
C GLU A 381 -17.31 15.68 -2.14
N LEU A 382 -17.86 14.46 -2.05
CA LEU A 382 -17.08 13.27 -1.71
C LEU A 382 -15.99 13.01 -2.76
N LEU A 383 -16.33 13.09 -4.05
CA LEU A 383 -15.37 12.90 -5.14
C LEU A 383 -14.28 13.97 -5.14
N GLU A 384 -14.66 15.24 -5.01
CA GLU A 384 -13.75 16.39 -4.98
C GLU A 384 -12.80 16.33 -3.79
N SER A 385 -13.18 15.69 -2.68
CA SER A 385 -12.28 15.45 -1.55
C SER A 385 -11.05 14.59 -1.93
N PHE A 386 -11.19 13.74 -2.96
CA PHE A 386 -10.11 12.93 -3.51
C PHE A 386 -9.44 13.57 -4.75
N LEU A 387 -9.80 14.79 -5.15
CA LEU A 387 -9.18 15.46 -6.29
C LEU A 387 -8.15 16.51 -5.84
N ASN A 388 -7.02 16.55 -6.54
CA ASN A 388 -6.00 17.59 -6.40
C ASN A 388 -6.35 18.80 -7.26
N LEU A 389 -7.38 19.55 -6.86
CA LEU A 389 -7.84 20.75 -7.59
C LEU A 389 -6.95 21.97 -7.35
N ASP A 390 -6.20 21.95 -6.26
CA ASP A 390 -5.34 23.01 -5.74
C ASP A 390 -3.84 22.75 -5.97
N ASP A 391 -3.50 21.67 -6.69
CA ASP A 391 -2.13 21.20 -6.94
C ASP A 391 -1.27 21.08 -5.66
N SER A 392 -1.91 20.84 -4.50
CA SER A 392 -1.25 20.77 -3.19
C SER A 392 -0.67 19.40 -2.87
N ALA A 393 -1.20 18.33 -3.49
CA ALA A 393 -0.68 16.98 -3.31
C ALA A 393 0.48 16.67 -4.28
N PRO A 394 1.53 15.95 -3.82
CA PRO A 394 2.63 15.55 -4.67
C PRO A 394 2.19 14.51 -5.71
N SER A 395 2.88 14.49 -6.86
CA SER A 395 2.71 13.45 -7.88
C SER A 395 3.12 12.09 -7.34
N TRP A 396 2.42 11.03 -7.74
CA TRP A 396 2.77 9.67 -7.39
C TRP A 396 3.99 9.23 -8.20
N ASP A 397 5.14 9.09 -7.54
CA ASP A 397 6.38 8.66 -8.18
C ASP A 397 6.65 7.18 -7.84
N PHE A 398 6.49 6.31 -8.84
CA PHE A 398 6.66 4.86 -8.71
C PHE A 398 8.12 4.47 -8.95
N ARG A 399 8.97 4.71 -7.96
CA ARG A 399 10.42 4.50 -8.06
C ARG A 399 10.80 3.01 -8.02
N SER A 400 11.83 2.66 -8.80
CA SER A 400 12.54 1.38 -8.67
C SER A 400 13.11 1.22 -7.25
N GLY A 401 12.90 0.06 -6.64
CA GLY A 401 13.28 -0.24 -5.24
C GLY A 401 12.36 0.40 -4.19
N GLY A 402 11.34 1.15 -4.63
CA GLY A 402 10.35 1.80 -3.78
C GLY A 402 9.02 1.06 -3.73
N ALA A 403 8.23 1.36 -2.70
CA ALA A 403 6.87 0.85 -2.53
C ALA A 403 5.89 1.98 -2.28
N THR A 404 4.76 1.96 -2.99
CA THR A 404 3.62 2.85 -2.79
C THR A 404 2.46 2.03 -2.24
N ILE A 405 1.99 2.35 -1.04
CA ILE A 405 0.85 1.71 -0.37
C ILE A 405 -0.33 2.67 -0.48
N ILE A 406 -1.43 2.24 -1.09
CA ILE A 406 -2.71 2.96 -1.02
C ILE A 406 -3.50 2.33 0.12
N ASP A 407 -3.60 3.06 1.23
CA ASP A 407 -4.34 2.66 2.42
C ASP A 407 -5.63 3.48 2.55
N LEU A 408 -6.74 2.85 2.20
CA LEU A 408 -8.07 3.47 2.26
C LEU A 408 -8.84 3.10 3.53
N SER A 409 -8.15 2.65 4.58
CA SER A 409 -8.74 2.34 5.88
C SER A 409 -9.27 3.63 6.54
N CYS A 410 -10.55 3.91 6.32
CA CYS A 410 -11.19 5.14 6.75
C CYS A 410 -12.64 4.86 7.15
N PRO A 411 -13.17 5.44 8.25
CA PRO A 411 -14.57 5.26 8.65
C PRO A 411 -15.58 5.73 7.60
N PHE A 412 -15.17 6.60 6.69
CA PHE A 412 -16.02 7.22 5.67
C PHE A 412 -15.82 6.61 4.27
N VAL A 413 -14.97 5.57 4.15
CA VAL A 413 -14.73 4.86 2.89
C VAL A 413 -15.26 3.44 3.04
N ASP A 414 -16.26 3.10 2.25
CA ASP A 414 -16.79 1.75 2.17
C ASP A 414 -15.94 0.87 1.21
N PRO A 415 -16.09 -0.46 1.24
CA PRO A 415 -15.41 -1.36 0.32
C PRO A 415 -15.64 -1.07 -1.17
N ASN A 416 -16.82 -0.57 -1.54
CA ASN A 416 -17.20 -0.31 -2.93
C ASN A 416 -16.39 0.88 -3.49
N LEU A 417 -16.37 2.00 -2.76
CA LEU A 417 -15.55 3.17 -3.06
C LEU A 417 -14.05 2.83 -3.02
N ALA A 418 -13.61 2.04 -2.05
CA ALA A 418 -12.22 1.57 -2.00
C ALA A 418 -11.83 0.81 -3.27
N CYS A 419 -12.69 -0.10 -3.76
CA CYS A 419 -12.44 -0.83 -5.01
C CYS A 419 -12.36 0.09 -6.23
N VAL A 420 -13.20 1.12 -6.32
CA VAL A 420 -13.14 2.11 -7.41
C VAL A 420 -11.81 2.88 -7.36
N LEU A 421 -11.42 3.38 -6.20
CA LEU A 421 -10.18 4.14 -6.03
C LEU A 421 -8.94 3.26 -6.26
N PHE A 422 -8.98 1.99 -5.82
CA PHE A 422 -7.93 1.01 -6.14
C PHE A 422 -7.85 0.74 -7.64
N ASN A 423 -8.97 0.63 -8.35
CA ASN A 423 -8.95 0.41 -9.78
C ASN A 423 -8.33 1.60 -10.53
N ILE A 424 -8.61 2.83 -10.10
CA ILE A 424 -7.96 4.03 -10.65
C ILE A 424 -6.46 4.01 -10.33
N GLY A 425 -6.08 3.70 -9.09
CA GLY A 425 -4.68 3.55 -8.69
C GLY A 425 -3.93 2.48 -9.50
N LEU A 426 -4.61 1.37 -9.80
CA LEU A 426 -4.12 0.29 -10.65
C LEU A 426 -3.84 0.78 -12.07
N SER A 427 -4.82 1.43 -12.72
CA SER A 427 -4.65 1.99 -14.07
C SER A 427 -3.49 2.97 -14.14
N LEU A 428 -3.42 3.93 -13.21
CA LEU A 428 -2.33 4.93 -13.18
C LEU A 428 -0.95 4.30 -12.99
N TYR A 429 -0.88 3.23 -12.20
CA TYR A 429 0.37 2.51 -12.01
C TYR A 429 0.79 1.70 -13.23
N LEU A 430 -0.15 1.09 -13.95
CA LEU A 430 0.15 0.38 -15.20
C LEU A 430 0.60 1.35 -16.31
N GLU A 431 -0.01 2.54 -16.37
CA GLU A 431 0.33 3.61 -17.33
C GLU A 431 1.64 4.32 -16.98
N SER A 432 2.07 4.29 -15.71
CA SER A 432 3.35 4.88 -15.30
C SER A 432 4.54 4.19 -16.00
N GLY A 433 5.61 4.96 -16.26
CA GLY A 433 6.72 4.61 -17.15
C GLY A 433 7.15 3.13 -17.20
N LEU A 434 7.28 2.61 -18.43
CA LEU A 434 7.56 1.20 -18.74
C LEU A 434 8.99 0.73 -18.41
N THR A 435 9.85 1.60 -17.88
CA THR A 435 11.30 1.32 -17.73
C THR A 435 11.62 0.39 -16.57
N THR A 436 10.69 0.18 -15.63
CA THR A 436 10.88 -0.66 -14.43
C THR A 436 9.81 -1.73 -14.36
N GLY A 437 10.20 -2.96 -14.02
CA GLY A 437 9.24 -4.03 -13.69
C GLY A 437 8.33 -3.62 -12.54
N LYS A 438 7.09 -4.11 -12.55
CA LYS A 438 6.05 -3.69 -11.60
C LYS A 438 5.61 -4.84 -10.72
N VAL A 439 5.36 -4.56 -9.45
CA VAL A 439 4.67 -5.45 -8.51
C VAL A 439 3.34 -4.80 -8.11
N ILE A 440 2.27 -5.59 -8.12
CA ILE A 440 0.96 -5.23 -7.57
C ILE A 440 0.67 -6.21 -6.44
N ALA A 441 0.45 -5.70 -5.24
CA ALA A 441 0.09 -6.51 -4.08
C ALA A 441 -1.28 -6.13 -3.56
N MET A 442 -2.11 -7.14 -3.30
CA MET A 442 -3.40 -6.99 -2.66
C MET A 442 -3.32 -7.59 -1.27
N ASP A 443 -3.32 -6.73 -0.25
CA ASP A 443 -3.28 -7.19 1.13
C ASP A 443 -4.69 -7.33 1.70
N GLU A 444 -4.93 -8.39 2.48
CA GLU A 444 -6.22 -8.72 3.09
C GLU A 444 -7.42 -8.61 2.12
N ALA A 445 -7.27 -9.14 0.89
CA ALA A 445 -8.18 -8.88 -0.23
C ALA A 445 -9.67 -9.16 0.05
N HIS A 446 -10.00 -10.19 0.85
CA HIS A 446 -11.37 -10.47 1.34
C HIS A 446 -12.08 -9.29 2.02
N LYS A 447 -11.35 -8.29 2.55
CA LYS A 447 -11.98 -7.12 3.19
C LYS A 447 -12.65 -6.17 2.19
N TYR A 448 -12.29 -6.23 0.91
CA TYR A 448 -12.83 -5.34 -0.12
C TYR A 448 -13.24 -6.04 -1.42
N LEU A 449 -12.66 -7.20 -1.75
CA LEU A 449 -13.13 -8.05 -2.84
C LEU A 449 -14.38 -8.86 -2.43
N THR A 450 -15.49 -8.14 -2.22
CA THR A 450 -16.80 -8.67 -1.85
C THR A 450 -17.71 -8.81 -3.09
N ASP A 451 -19.00 -9.13 -2.91
CA ASP A 451 -19.96 -9.27 -4.03
C ASP A 451 -20.58 -7.92 -4.46
N THR A 452 -19.75 -6.87 -4.57
CA THR A 452 -20.20 -5.54 -5.03
C THR A 452 -19.85 -5.31 -6.50
N PRO A 453 -20.59 -4.44 -7.23
CA PRO A 453 -20.26 -4.11 -8.62
C PRO A 453 -18.83 -3.58 -8.81
N ALA A 454 -18.34 -2.72 -7.90
CA ALA A 454 -16.97 -2.20 -8.00
C ALA A 454 -15.92 -3.28 -7.71
N SER A 455 -16.17 -4.18 -6.74
CA SER A 455 -15.30 -5.32 -6.49
C SER A 455 -15.21 -6.24 -7.71
N LYS A 456 -16.33 -6.52 -8.40
CA LYS A 456 -16.35 -7.27 -9.66
C LYS A 456 -15.53 -6.57 -10.73
N ALA A 457 -15.68 -5.25 -10.89
CA ALA A 457 -14.90 -4.48 -11.86
C ALA A 457 -13.39 -4.49 -11.55
N LEU A 458 -13.00 -4.35 -10.28
CA LEU A 458 -11.61 -4.47 -9.85
C LEU A 458 -11.07 -5.89 -10.12
N THR A 459 -11.87 -6.91 -9.80
CA THR A 459 -11.53 -8.32 -10.07
C THR A 459 -11.31 -8.58 -11.57
N GLU A 460 -12.19 -8.10 -12.45
CA GLU A 460 -11.99 -8.21 -13.90
C GLU A 460 -10.73 -7.49 -14.37
N SER A 461 -10.47 -6.30 -13.85
CA SER A 461 -9.26 -5.53 -14.17
C SER A 461 -8.00 -6.30 -13.76
N LEU A 462 -8.00 -6.92 -12.59
CA LEU A 462 -6.90 -7.78 -12.13
C LEU A 462 -6.75 -9.04 -12.98
N LEU A 463 -7.84 -9.70 -13.36
CA LEU A 463 -7.80 -10.87 -14.25
C LEU A 463 -7.21 -10.49 -15.62
N GLN A 464 -7.54 -9.31 -16.16
CA GLN A 464 -6.93 -8.80 -17.38
C GLN A 464 -5.43 -8.55 -17.20
N VAL A 465 -5.03 -7.94 -16.09
CA VAL A 465 -3.61 -7.72 -15.76
C VAL A 465 -2.87 -9.04 -15.65
N ILE A 466 -3.40 -10.05 -14.96
CA ILE A 466 -2.76 -11.37 -14.84
C ILE A 466 -2.63 -12.04 -16.22
N ARG A 467 -3.66 -11.99 -17.07
CA ARG A 467 -3.59 -12.53 -18.44
C ARG A 467 -2.56 -11.84 -19.31
N GLN A 468 -2.37 -10.53 -19.12
CA GLN A 468 -1.45 -9.70 -19.89
C GLN A 468 -0.16 -9.38 -19.12
N GLN A 469 0.13 -10.09 -18.04
CA GLN A 469 1.22 -9.73 -17.12
C GLN A 469 2.60 -9.72 -17.80
N ARG A 470 2.77 -10.54 -18.85
CA ARG A 470 3.97 -10.56 -19.69
C ARG A 470 4.15 -9.27 -20.51
N HIS A 471 3.07 -8.70 -21.02
CA HIS A 471 3.11 -7.43 -21.75
C HIS A 471 3.42 -6.25 -20.84
N TYR A 472 2.84 -6.24 -19.63
CA TYR A 472 3.08 -5.15 -18.67
C TYR A 472 4.35 -5.35 -17.83
N GLY A 473 4.99 -6.51 -17.88
CA GLY A 473 6.13 -6.83 -17.00
C GLY A 473 5.76 -6.88 -15.51
N VAL A 474 4.51 -7.27 -15.21
CA VAL A 474 3.89 -7.14 -13.87
C VAL A 474 3.95 -8.45 -13.09
N ARG A 475 4.16 -8.36 -11.78
CA ARG A 475 3.95 -9.47 -10.82
C ARG A 475 2.78 -9.14 -9.92
N VAL A 476 1.83 -10.07 -9.77
CA VAL A 476 0.61 -9.85 -8.99
C VAL A 476 0.60 -10.77 -7.78
N PHE A 477 0.57 -10.21 -6.57
CA PHE A 477 0.50 -10.96 -5.33
C PHE A 477 -0.83 -10.69 -4.64
N ILE A 478 -1.59 -11.74 -4.34
CA ILE A 478 -2.91 -11.63 -3.71
C ILE A 478 -2.86 -12.35 -2.38
N SER A 479 -3.02 -11.62 -1.28
CA SER A 479 -3.10 -12.17 0.07
C SER A 479 -4.54 -12.07 0.59
N THR A 480 -5.10 -13.19 1.02
CA THR A 480 -6.47 -13.26 1.52
C THR A 480 -6.62 -14.29 2.64
N GLN A 481 -7.54 -14.06 3.57
CA GLN A 481 -7.91 -15.11 4.54
C GLN A 481 -8.83 -16.14 3.89
N GLU A 482 -9.74 -15.65 3.05
CA GLU A 482 -10.78 -16.44 2.39
C GLU A 482 -10.36 -16.73 0.94
N PRO A 483 -10.03 -17.98 0.58
CA PRO A 483 -9.70 -18.35 -0.80
C PRO A 483 -10.93 -18.30 -1.72
N THR A 484 -12.14 -18.24 -1.14
CA THR A 484 -13.43 -18.21 -1.84
C THR A 484 -13.76 -16.87 -2.50
N ILE A 485 -12.98 -15.81 -2.25
CA ILE A 485 -13.26 -14.44 -2.76
C ILE A 485 -13.41 -14.37 -4.27
N SER A 486 -12.59 -15.13 -5.00
CA SER A 486 -12.66 -15.24 -6.46
C SER A 486 -11.81 -16.44 -6.87
N PRO A 487 -12.45 -17.60 -7.09
CA PRO A 487 -11.71 -18.77 -7.54
C PRO A 487 -11.04 -18.56 -8.91
N ARG A 488 -11.60 -17.66 -9.73
CA ARG A 488 -11.00 -17.21 -11.01
C ARG A 488 -9.64 -16.55 -10.85
N LEU A 489 -9.42 -15.81 -9.76
CA LEU A 489 -8.09 -15.22 -9.48
C LEU A 489 -7.09 -16.33 -9.13
N MET A 490 -7.51 -17.31 -8.35
CA MET A 490 -6.67 -18.45 -7.99
C MET A 490 -6.31 -19.31 -9.21
N ASP A 491 -7.25 -19.55 -10.13
CA ASP A 491 -7.02 -20.34 -11.37
C ASP A 491 -5.96 -19.74 -12.29
N LEU A 492 -5.87 -18.41 -12.35
CA LEU A 492 -4.89 -17.72 -13.19
C LEU A 492 -3.54 -17.50 -12.48
N CYS A 493 -3.45 -17.80 -11.18
CA CYS A 493 -2.21 -17.62 -10.45
C CYS A 493 -1.20 -18.72 -10.83
N SER A 494 0.03 -18.30 -11.17
CA SER A 494 1.14 -19.22 -11.49
C SER A 494 1.56 -20.08 -10.31
N SER A 495 1.32 -19.61 -9.09
CA SER A 495 1.56 -20.36 -7.86
C SER A 495 0.57 -19.97 -6.76
N SER A 496 0.31 -20.93 -5.87
CA SER A 496 -0.53 -20.76 -4.69
C SER A 496 0.25 -21.17 -3.44
N VAL A 497 0.35 -20.27 -2.47
CA VAL A 497 0.96 -20.48 -1.16
C VAL A 497 -0.13 -20.58 -0.10
N ILE A 498 -0.30 -21.78 0.43
CA ILE A 498 -1.41 -22.15 1.29
C ILE A 498 -0.87 -22.32 2.71
N HIS A 499 -1.13 -21.33 3.56
CA HIS A 499 -0.88 -21.42 4.99
C HIS A 499 -1.99 -22.18 5.71
N ARG A 500 -1.79 -22.48 6.98
CA ARG A 500 -2.78 -23.18 7.82
C ARG A 500 -4.16 -22.52 7.74
N PHE A 501 -5.19 -23.34 7.52
CA PHE A 501 -6.58 -22.98 7.73
C PHE A 501 -7.40 -24.18 8.21
N THR A 502 -8.61 -23.92 8.72
CA THR A 502 -9.47 -24.94 9.35
C THR A 502 -10.81 -25.14 8.65
N SER A 503 -11.17 -24.30 7.67
CA SER A 503 -12.46 -24.38 6.97
C SER A 503 -12.47 -25.51 5.94
N PRO A 504 -13.39 -26.49 6.04
CA PRO A 504 -13.59 -27.52 5.03
C PRO A 504 -14.07 -26.95 3.69
N ASP A 505 -14.88 -25.88 3.70
CA ASP A 505 -15.37 -25.24 2.48
C ASP A 505 -14.22 -24.61 1.69
N TRP A 506 -13.25 -24.01 2.39
CA TRP A 506 -12.04 -23.47 1.78
C TRP A 506 -11.18 -24.58 1.17
N PHE A 507 -11.10 -25.73 1.84
CA PHE A 507 -10.43 -26.91 1.30
C PHE A 507 -11.12 -27.43 0.04
N HIS A 508 -12.46 -27.47 0.03
CA HIS A 508 -13.22 -27.92 -1.13
C HIS A 508 -13.02 -27.02 -2.35
N VAL A 509 -13.03 -25.70 -2.15
CA VAL A 509 -12.72 -24.74 -3.23
C VAL A 509 -11.28 -24.97 -3.70
N LEU A 510 -10.31 -24.98 -2.79
CA LEU A 510 -8.92 -25.22 -3.13
C LEU A 510 -8.71 -26.53 -3.93
N ARG A 511 -9.39 -27.61 -3.55
CA ARG A 511 -9.34 -28.90 -4.24
C ARG A 511 -9.90 -28.85 -5.66
N LYS A 512 -10.95 -28.06 -5.92
CA LYS A 512 -11.51 -27.90 -7.27
C LYS A 512 -10.56 -27.21 -8.23
N HIS A 513 -9.69 -26.34 -7.70
CA HIS A 513 -8.84 -25.46 -8.49
C HIS A 513 -7.39 -25.93 -8.58
N ILE A 514 -6.98 -26.82 -7.68
CA ILE A 514 -5.67 -27.44 -7.72
C ILE A 514 -5.86 -28.90 -8.17
N SER A 515 -5.48 -29.20 -9.41
CA SER A 515 -5.46 -30.58 -9.91
C SER A 515 -4.32 -31.36 -9.24
N ILE A 516 -4.57 -31.88 -8.05
CA ILE A 516 -3.59 -32.67 -7.29
C ILE A 516 -3.74 -34.13 -7.73
N LYS A 517 -2.63 -34.79 -8.08
CA LYS A 517 -2.62 -36.24 -8.41
C LYS A 517 -3.19 -37.14 -7.31
N ASP A 518 -3.28 -36.62 -6.09
CA ASP A 518 -3.71 -37.31 -4.87
C ASP A 518 -5.17 -36.95 -4.48
N ASP A 519 -6.05 -36.88 -5.48
CA ASP A 519 -7.46 -36.46 -5.36
C ASP A 519 -8.31 -37.35 -4.42
N ARG A 520 -7.73 -38.38 -3.79
CA ARG A 520 -8.43 -39.23 -2.81
C ARG A 520 -7.91 -39.14 -1.39
N ASN A 521 -6.96 -38.25 -1.09
CA ASN A 521 -6.25 -38.32 0.18
C ASN A 521 -6.83 -37.39 1.27
N PRO A 522 -7.60 -37.91 2.26
CA PRO A 522 -8.00 -37.14 3.45
C PRO A 522 -6.81 -36.61 4.25
N GLU A 523 -5.60 -37.11 3.99
CA GLU A 523 -4.36 -36.63 4.62
C GLU A 523 -3.97 -35.22 4.15
N LEU A 524 -4.41 -34.74 2.99
CA LEU A 524 -4.03 -33.39 2.55
C LEU A 524 -4.62 -32.31 3.47
N PHE A 525 -5.90 -32.42 3.82
CA PHE A 525 -6.51 -31.49 4.75
C PHE A 525 -5.84 -31.56 6.12
N LYS A 526 -5.51 -32.78 6.58
CA LYS A 526 -4.71 -32.98 7.81
C LYS A 526 -3.35 -32.29 7.73
N ARG A 527 -2.63 -32.41 6.61
CA ARG A 527 -1.35 -31.73 6.38
C ARG A 527 -1.48 -30.21 6.48
N ILE A 528 -2.58 -29.62 5.99
CA ILE A 528 -2.86 -28.18 6.09
C ILE A 528 -3.10 -27.79 7.55
N LEU A 529 -3.87 -28.57 8.30
CA LEU A 529 -4.14 -28.33 9.73
C LEU A 529 -2.85 -28.38 10.57
N ASP A 530 -1.93 -29.28 10.21
CA ASP A 530 -0.66 -29.52 10.91
C ASP A 530 0.44 -28.48 10.57
N LEU A 531 0.19 -27.54 9.65
CA LEU A 531 1.15 -26.48 9.31
C LEU A 531 1.44 -25.57 10.51
N ARG A 532 2.72 -25.35 10.81
CA ARG A 532 3.15 -24.37 11.81
C ARG A 532 3.17 -22.95 11.23
N VAL A 533 3.28 -21.95 12.10
CA VAL A 533 3.43 -20.55 11.67
C VAL A 533 4.68 -20.40 10.79
N GLY A 534 4.49 -19.86 9.59
CA GLY A 534 5.55 -19.72 8.57
C GLY A 534 5.80 -20.97 7.72
N GLU A 535 5.12 -22.09 8.00
CA GLU A 535 5.04 -23.24 7.10
C GLU A 535 3.82 -23.11 6.18
N ALA A 536 3.98 -23.47 4.92
CA ALA A 536 2.91 -23.44 3.92
C ALA A 536 3.02 -24.65 2.97
N LEU A 537 1.92 -24.99 2.30
CA LEU A 537 1.95 -25.81 1.11
C LEU A 537 2.05 -24.91 -0.12
N LEU A 538 2.99 -25.21 -1.00
CA LEU A 538 3.22 -24.52 -2.25
C LEU A 538 2.72 -25.40 -3.41
N PHE A 539 1.77 -24.86 -4.16
CA PHE A 539 1.39 -25.36 -5.47
C PHE A 539 1.99 -24.45 -6.53
N ALA A 540 2.88 -24.98 -7.37
CA ALA A 540 3.54 -24.19 -8.42
C ALA A 540 4.01 -25.11 -9.54
N PRO A 541 3.14 -25.43 -10.52
CA PRO A 541 3.40 -26.49 -11.51
C PRO A 541 4.65 -26.29 -12.36
N SER A 542 5.02 -25.04 -12.62
CA SER A 542 6.21 -24.66 -13.39
C SER A 542 7.50 -24.63 -12.56
N THR A 543 7.46 -24.99 -11.28
CA THR A 543 8.67 -25.04 -10.44
C THR A 543 9.63 -26.08 -10.96
N LEU A 544 10.88 -25.71 -11.18
CA LEU A 544 11.95 -26.64 -11.57
C LEU A 544 12.66 -27.18 -10.33
N LEU A 545 12.73 -28.51 -10.26
CA LEU A 545 13.44 -29.25 -9.23
C LEU A 545 14.43 -30.22 -9.90
N VAL A 546 15.47 -30.62 -9.18
CA VAL A 546 16.32 -31.74 -9.59
C VAL A 546 15.80 -33.00 -8.89
N SER A 547 15.35 -33.99 -9.65
CA SER A 547 15.07 -35.32 -9.12
C SER A 547 16.37 -36.12 -9.06
N SER A 548 16.71 -36.63 -7.88
CA SER A 548 17.63 -37.75 -7.78
C SER A 548 16.86 -39.00 -8.20
N GLY A 549 17.08 -39.47 -9.44
CA GLY A 549 16.41 -40.67 -9.94
C GLY A 549 16.77 -41.89 -9.11
N ASP A 550 15.76 -42.65 -8.66
CA ASP A 550 15.95 -44.01 -8.19
C ASP A 550 16.38 -44.86 -9.40
N ILE A 551 17.65 -45.25 -9.43
CA ILE A 551 18.15 -46.22 -10.40
C ILE A 551 18.23 -47.56 -9.69
N ASP A 552 17.29 -48.44 -10.03
CA ASP A 552 17.46 -49.88 -9.83
C ASP A 552 18.72 -50.31 -10.60
N GLY A 553 19.80 -50.56 -9.86
CA GLY A 553 20.90 -51.41 -10.29
C GLY A 553 22.02 -50.75 -11.11
N TRP A 554 23.20 -50.67 -10.48
CA TRP A 554 24.53 -50.78 -11.08
C TRP A 554 24.94 -49.74 -12.14
N GLY A 555 25.68 -48.74 -11.67
CA GLY A 555 26.84 -48.18 -12.38
C GLY A 555 26.58 -47.09 -13.43
N SER A 556 26.85 -45.84 -13.03
CA SER A 556 27.37 -44.70 -13.83
C SER A 556 26.74 -43.40 -13.32
N ASP A 557 27.57 -42.37 -13.14
CA ASP A 557 27.23 -41.01 -12.74
C ASP A 557 25.89 -40.53 -13.30
N SER A 558 24.85 -40.54 -12.47
CA SER A 558 23.52 -40.08 -12.83
C SER A 558 23.41 -38.59 -12.55
N VAL A 559 23.60 -37.79 -13.61
CA VAL A 559 23.18 -36.39 -13.65
C VAL A 559 21.71 -36.33 -13.21
N GLY A 560 21.43 -35.63 -12.11
CA GLY A 560 20.07 -35.48 -11.61
C GLY A 560 19.16 -34.90 -12.69
N MET A 561 18.06 -35.59 -12.99
CA MET A 561 17.14 -35.20 -14.05
C MET A 561 16.33 -33.99 -13.60
N GLN A 562 16.35 -32.91 -14.38
CA GLN A 562 15.52 -31.73 -14.13
C GLN A 562 14.05 -32.10 -14.37
N THR A 563 13.20 -31.86 -13.39
CA THR A 563 11.78 -32.16 -13.46
C THR A 563 10.95 -30.96 -13.02
N ARG A 564 9.79 -30.78 -13.65
CA ARG A 564 8.78 -29.81 -13.21
C ARG A 564 7.99 -30.43 -12.06
N LEU A 565 7.63 -29.62 -11.06
CA LEU A 565 6.78 -30.05 -9.95
C LEU A 565 5.42 -30.60 -10.43
N GLY A 566 4.85 -29.99 -11.47
CA GLY A 566 3.59 -30.44 -12.04
C GLY A 566 2.42 -30.33 -11.06
N ALA A 567 1.78 -31.46 -10.77
CA ALA A 567 0.56 -31.54 -9.97
C ALA A 567 0.80 -31.78 -8.46
N GLU A 568 2.05 -31.66 -8.01
CA GLU A 568 2.44 -31.95 -6.62
C GLU A 568 2.44 -30.72 -5.72
N LEU A 569 2.32 -30.96 -4.40
CA LEU A 569 2.37 -29.94 -3.37
C LEU A 569 3.65 -30.07 -2.54
N LEU A 570 4.43 -28.99 -2.50
CA LEU A 570 5.63 -28.91 -1.68
C LEU A 570 5.30 -28.31 -0.32
N LYS A 571 5.72 -28.95 0.77
CA LYS A 571 5.71 -28.29 2.07
C LYS A 571 6.92 -27.37 2.15
N ILE A 572 6.70 -26.08 2.29
CA ILE A 572 7.77 -25.08 2.38
C ILE A 572 7.73 -24.39 3.74
N LYS A 573 8.89 -23.93 4.19
CA LYS A 573 9.03 -22.97 5.27
C LYS A 573 9.59 -21.68 4.69
N VAL A 574 8.81 -20.61 4.78
CA VAL A 574 9.18 -19.30 4.25
C VAL A 574 10.37 -18.76 5.03
N ARG A 575 11.33 -18.15 4.33
CA ARG A 575 12.53 -17.58 4.97
C ARG A 575 12.16 -16.46 5.94
N ARG A 576 13.09 -16.11 6.83
CA ARG A 576 12.96 -14.91 7.68
C ARG A 576 13.03 -13.64 6.83
N ARG A 577 12.32 -12.60 7.29
CA ARG A 577 12.41 -11.25 6.72
C ARG A 577 13.74 -10.58 7.06
N VAL A 578 14.28 -9.84 6.09
CA VAL A 578 15.42 -8.94 6.30
C VAL A 578 14.99 -7.54 6.73
N THR A 579 13.70 -7.21 6.53
CA THR A 579 13.07 -6.02 7.07
C THR A 579 12.29 -6.34 8.36
N TRP A 580 11.82 -5.31 9.04
CA TRP A 580 11.09 -5.46 10.29
C TRP A 580 9.76 -6.19 10.08
N ASP A 581 9.42 -7.10 10.98
CA ASP A 581 8.20 -7.89 10.90
C ASP A 581 7.11 -7.34 11.82
N GLY A 582 6.30 -6.41 11.29
CA GLY A 582 5.17 -5.83 11.98
C GLY A 582 4.00 -6.80 12.23
N GLY A 583 3.98 -7.96 11.57
CA GLY A 583 2.91 -8.96 11.63
C GLY A 583 3.07 -10.01 12.71
N LYS A 584 4.20 -10.04 13.44
CA LYS A 584 4.38 -10.99 14.54
C LYS A 584 3.32 -10.77 15.62
N SER A 585 2.62 -11.84 16.00
CA SER A 585 1.60 -11.82 17.05
C SER A 585 2.16 -11.21 18.35
N ILE A 586 1.38 -10.31 18.96
CA ILE A 586 1.67 -9.78 20.28
C ILE A 586 1.28 -10.88 21.28
N LEU A 587 2.28 -11.44 21.97
CA LEU A 587 2.04 -12.46 23.00
C LEU A 587 1.91 -11.76 24.35
N ALA A 588 0.99 -12.23 25.20
CA ALA A 588 0.80 -11.68 26.55
C ALA A 588 2.04 -11.84 27.45
N SER A 589 2.93 -12.79 27.13
CA SER A 589 4.19 -13.01 27.83
C SER A 589 5.34 -12.23 27.19
N GLY A 590 5.33 -10.91 27.30
CA GLY A 590 6.48 -10.06 27.03
C GLY A 590 7.31 -9.84 28.29
N GLY A 591 7.88 -10.91 28.85
CA GLY A 591 8.78 -10.84 30.01
C GLY A 591 10.15 -11.36 29.59
N GLY A 592 11.17 -10.52 29.70
CA GLY A 592 12.54 -10.86 29.32
C GLY A 592 13.02 -12.12 30.04
N VAL A 593 13.37 -13.15 29.28
CA VAL A 593 14.38 -14.11 29.73
C VAL A 593 15.72 -13.44 29.47
N GLY A 594 16.10 -12.54 30.38
CA GLY A 594 17.50 -12.24 30.58
C GLY A 594 18.17 -13.56 30.93
N THR A 595 19.08 -14.01 30.08
CA THR A 595 20.06 -15.03 30.47
C THR A 595 21.01 -14.38 31.46
N GLY A 596 20.55 -14.27 32.71
CA GLY A 596 21.42 -14.08 33.85
C GLY A 596 22.29 -15.32 33.94
N LYS A 597 23.57 -15.16 33.59
CA LYS A 597 24.62 -15.98 34.17
C LYS A 597 24.61 -15.70 35.68
N GLU A 598 24.34 -16.73 36.47
CA GLU A 598 25.11 -16.97 37.70
C GLU A 598 25.96 -18.21 37.48
#